data_AF-A0A835IP56-F1
#
_entry.id   AF-A0A835IP56-F1
#
_cell.length_a   1.000
_cell.length_b   1.000
_cell.length_c   1.000
_cell.angle_alpha   90.00
_cell.angle_beta   90.00
_cell.angle_gamma   90.00
#
_symmetry.space_group_name_H-M   'P 1'
#
loop_
_entity.id
_entity.type
_entity.pdbx_description
1 polymer ?
#
loop_
_entity_poly.entity_id
_entity_poly.type
_entity_poly.pdbx_seq_one_letter_code
_entity_poly.pdbx_strand_id
1 'polypeptide(L)'
;MEESYLGLKHSEGDANFKKQRELEDLTKELKEKANEVDYREDLYRDLMVVERKKNDELQEAHKALIDGFEHFMSHNRATIGIKRMGELDEKPFRDVCLQKLPKAELDVNSVQLCSLWQEQIKNSEWHPFKIRSADGNLHVQEINENDEKLINLKHEWGEKVYDAVTRALLEVNEYNASGRYAVSELWNFKEERKASLREAIEYILKQLKTHKRRRS
;
A
#
# COMPACT_ATOMS: atom_id res chain seq x y z
N MET A 1 36.38 9.40 -75.53
CA MET A 1 36.28 8.26 -74.59
C MET A 1 36.97 8.55 -73.25
N GLU A 2 37.97 9.43 -73.18
CA GLU A 2 38.61 9.82 -71.90
C GLU A 2 37.78 10.81 -71.06
N GLU A 3 37.08 11.78 -71.68
CA GLU A 3 36.27 12.77 -70.93
C GLU A 3 35.08 12.15 -70.16
N SER A 4 34.47 11.09 -70.68
CA SER A 4 33.37 10.39 -70.00
C SER A 4 33.83 9.58 -68.78
N TYR A 5 35.08 9.09 -68.78
CA TYR A 5 35.67 8.36 -67.66
C TYR A 5 36.14 9.28 -66.53
N LEU A 6 36.58 10.51 -66.85
CA LEU A 6 36.93 11.53 -65.85
C LEU A 6 35.68 12.06 -65.10
N GLY A 7 34.55 12.25 -65.79
CA GLY A 7 33.30 12.68 -65.16
C GLY A 7 32.68 11.65 -64.21
N LEU A 8 32.79 10.36 -64.50
CA LEU A 8 32.32 9.28 -63.63
C LEU A 8 33.18 9.12 -62.37
N LYS A 9 34.52 9.23 -62.48
CA LYS A 9 35.43 9.19 -61.32
C LYS A 9 35.27 10.40 -60.39
N HIS A 10 35.01 11.60 -60.93
CA HIS A 10 34.74 12.77 -60.09
C HIS A 10 33.39 12.67 -59.37
N SER A 11 32.33 12.16 -60.02
CA SER A 11 31.01 11.95 -59.42
C SER A 11 31.00 10.90 -58.30
N GLU A 12 31.72 9.78 -58.48
CA GLU A 12 31.91 8.77 -57.42
C GLU A 12 32.75 9.32 -56.24
N GLY A 13 33.76 10.14 -56.52
CA GLY A 13 34.56 10.82 -55.49
C GLY A 13 33.74 11.78 -54.63
N ASP A 14 32.91 12.61 -55.26
CA ASP A 14 32.01 13.54 -54.56
C ASP A 14 30.92 12.83 -53.75
N ALA A 15 30.34 11.76 -54.30
CA ALA A 15 29.36 10.94 -53.58
C ALA A 15 29.96 10.22 -52.36
N ASN A 16 31.20 9.74 -52.48
CA ASN A 16 31.90 9.08 -51.38
C ASN A 16 32.31 10.09 -50.29
N PHE A 17 32.77 11.28 -50.67
CA PHE A 17 33.07 12.37 -49.75
C PHE A 17 31.83 12.85 -48.97
N LYS A 18 30.66 12.92 -49.64
CA LYS A 18 29.39 13.24 -48.99
C LYS A 18 28.98 12.19 -47.95
N LYS A 19 29.08 10.89 -48.31
CA LYS A 19 28.81 9.78 -47.37
C LYS A 19 29.76 9.78 -46.17
N GLN A 20 31.03 10.11 -46.40
CA GLN A 20 32.01 10.22 -45.32
C GLN A 20 31.64 11.32 -44.32
N ARG A 21 31.22 12.49 -44.81
CA ARG A 21 30.75 13.58 -43.95
C ARG A 21 29.49 13.21 -43.18
N GLU A 22 28.51 12.57 -43.83
CA GLU A 22 27.28 12.10 -43.18
C GLU A 22 27.59 11.06 -42.08
N LEU A 23 28.56 10.17 -42.30
CA LEU A 23 29.03 9.21 -41.28
C LEU A 23 29.73 9.89 -40.11
N GLU A 24 30.54 10.92 -40.36
CA GLU A 24 31.19 11.72 -39.32
C GLU A 24 30.17 12.46 -38.45
N ASP A 25 29.17 13.10 -39.08
CA ASP A 25 28.08 13.79 -38.39
C ASP A 25 27.25 12.82 -37.53
N LEU A 26 26.88 11.66 -38.07
CA LEU A 26 26.15 10.63 -37.33
C LEU A 26 26.96 10.05 -36.17
N THR A 27 28.28 9.86 -36.35
CA THR A 27 29.17 9.39 -35.28
C THR A 27 29.26 10.41 -34.15
N LYS A 28 29.30 11.71 -34.49
CA LYS A 28 29.29 12.79 -33.51
C LYS A 28 27.97 12.83 -32.74
N GLU A 29 26.83 12.74 -33.44
CA GLU A 29 25.51 12.71 -32.81
C GLU A 29 25.36 11.50 -31.88
N LEU A 30 25.79 10.31 -32.31
CA LEU A 30 25.79 9.11 -31.48
C LEU A 30 26.61 9.29 -30.20
N LYS A 31 27.79 9.93 -30.30
CA LYS A 31 28.64 10.21 -29.13
C LYS A 31 27.99 11.22 -28.18
N GLU A 32 27.38 12.27 -28.70
CA GLU A 32 26.65 13.25 -27.90
C GLU A 32 25.46 12.61 -27.18
N LYS A 33 24.70 11.75 -27.88
CA LYS A 33 23.59 10.99 -27.30
C LYS A 33 24.04 9.97 -26.25
N ALA A 34 25.16 9.28 -26.47
CA ALA A 34 25.73 8.39 -25.46
C ALA A 34 26.07 9.14 -24.16
N ASN A 35 26.74 10.30 -24.28
CA ASN A 35 27.05 11.14 -23.13
C ASN A 35 25.78 11.66 -22.42
N GLU A 36 24.74 12.00 -23.19
CA GLU A 36 23.44 12.43 -22.63
C GLU A 36 22.77 11.29 -21.85
N VAL A 37 22.85 10.06 -22.35
CA VAL A 37 22.34 8.88 -21.65
C VAL A 37 23.10 8.66 -20.34
N ASP A 38 24.44 8.67 -20.38
CA ASP A 38 25.28 8.49 -19.18
C ASP A 38 24.95 9.54 -18.11
N TYR A 39 24.85 10.82 -18.51
CA TYR A 39 24.47 11.90 -17.61
C TYR A 39 23.08 11.70 -16.99
N ARG A 40 22.10 11.25 -17.78
CA ARG A 40 20.76 10.96 -17.28
C ARG A 40 20.74 9.78 -16.32
N GLU A 41 21.52 8.74 -16.57
CA GLU A 41 21.65 7.60 -15.67
C GLU A 41 22.23 8.00 -14.32
N ASP A 42 23.26 8.85 -14.32
CA ASP A 42 23.84 9.41 -13.09
C ASP A 42 22.82 10.26 -12.33
N LEU A 43 22.07 11.13 -13.02
CA LEU A 43 21.01 11.93 -12.40
C LEU A 43 19.89 11.06 -11.81
N TYR A 44 19.46 10.00 -12.49
CA TYR A 44 18.46 9.06 -11.96
C TYR A 44 18.97 8.35 -10.70
N ARG A 45 20.25 7.98 -10.68
CA ARG A 45 20.88 7.35 -9.51
C ARG A 45 20.88 8.31 -8.32
N ASP A 46 21.27 9.56 -8.52
CA ASP A 46 21.29 10.58 -7.47
C ASP A 46 19.89 10.87 -6.95
N LEU A 47 18.91 11.03 -7.83
CA LEU A 47 17.51 11.24 -7.44
C LEU A 47 16.97 10.06 -6.63
N MET A 48 17.30 8.83 -7.02
CA MET A 48 16.90 7.63 -6.29
C MET A 48 17.49 7.61 -4.86
N VAL A 49 18.73 8.06 -4.68
CA VAL A 49 19.34 8.17 -3.35
C VAL A 49 18.63 9.23 -2.50
N VAL A 50 18.31 10.40 -3.08
CA VAL A 50 17.59 11.46 -2.37
C VAL A 50 16.18 11.01 -1.99
N GLU A 51 15.46 10.37 -2.92
CA GLU A 51 14.10 9.91 -2.68
C GLU A 51 14.04 8.84 -1.59
N ARG A 52 14.99 7.89 -1.58
CA ARG A 52 15.11 6.92 -0.50
C ARG A 52 15.28 7.59 0.86
N LYS A 53 16.22 8.54 0.97
CA LYS A 53 16.44 9.29 2.22
C LYS A 53 15.18 10.03 2.68
N LYS A 54 14.47 10.69 1.76
CA LYS A 54 13.25 11.44 2.09
C LYS A 54 12.10 10.51 2.49
N ASN A 55 11.97 9.37 1.81
CA ASN A 55 11.02 8.35 2.18
C ASN A 55 11.34 7.77 3.57
N ASP A 56 12.61 7.51 3.88
CA ASP A 56 13.03 7.02 5.20
C ASP A 56 12.64 8.02 6.31
N GLU A 57 12.97 9.31 6.14
CA GLU A 57 12.55 10.39 7.07
C GLU A 57 11.02 10.43 7.26
N LEU A 58 10.26 10.27 6.17
CA LEU A 58 8.80 10.28 6.19
C LEU A 58 8.23 9.06 6.93
N GLN A 59 8.79 7.87 6.71
CA GLN A 59 8.39 6.64 7.38
C GLN A 59 8.73 6.68 8.87
N GLU A 60 9.89 7.20 9.24
CA GLU A 60 10.27 7.43 10.64
C GLU A 60 9.29 8.39 11.34
N ALA A 61 8.94 9.51 10.70
CA ALA A 61 7.95 10.44 11.23
C ALA A 61 6.56 9.82 11.38
N HIS A 62 6.15 8.98 10.42
CA HIS A 62 4.88 8.24 10.49
C HIS A 62 4.86 7.25 11.64
N LYS A 63 5.92 6.45 11.79
CA LYS A 63 6.07 5.50 12.89
C LYS A 63 6.06 6.20 14.25
N ALA A 64 6.83 7.28 14.39
CA ALA A 64 6.88 8.06 15.63
C ALA A 64 5.50 8.64 16.00
N LEU A 65 4.70 9.06 15.02
CA LEU A 65 3.33 9.51 15.26
C LEU A 65 2.41 8.36 15.67
N ILE A 66 2.48 7.20 15.02
CA ILE A 66 1.71 6.02 15.42
C ILE A 66 2.03 5.67 16.87
N ASP A 67 3.31 5.48 17.19
CA ASP A 67 3.79 5.14 18.53
C ASP A 67 3.30 6.19 19.55
N GLY A 68 3.40 7.48 19.20
CA GLY A 68 2.91 8.56 20.05
C GLY A 68 1.41 8.51 20.32
N PHE A 69 0.59 8.25 19.30
CA PHE A 69 -0.86 8.16 19.43
C PHE A 69 -1.28 6.93 20.27
N GLU A 70 -0.63 5.77 20.10
CA GLU A 70 -0.92 4.58 20.91
C GLU A 70 -0.80 4.85 22.42
N HIS A 71 0.20 5.65 22.82
CA HIS A 71 0.43 5.99 24.22
C HIS A 71 -0.46 7.13 24.74
N PHE A 72 -0.80 8.11 23.90
CA PHE A 72 -1.50 9.33 24.32
C PHE A 72 -3.04 9.23 24.27
N MET A 73 -3.59 8.39 23.39
CA MET A 73 -4.98 8.54 22.91
C MET A 73 -5.85 7.31 23.19
N SER A 74 -5.95 6.87 24.45
CA SER A 74 -6.84 5.78 24.88
C SER A 74 -8.35 6.10 24.81
N HIS A 75 -8.74 7.27 24.31
CA HIS A 75 -10.14 7.71 24.34
C HIS A 75 -10.89 7.37 23.04
N ASN A 76 -11.90 6.50 23.16
CA ASN A 76 -12.82 6.00 22.13
C ASN A 76 -13.66 7.06 21.36
N ARG A 77 -13.31 8.34 21.41
CA ARG A 77 -14.06 9.43 20.75
C ARG A 77 -13.18 10.38 19.93
N ALA A 78 -11.95 9.99 19.65
CA ALA A 78 -11.06 10.79 18.83
C ALA A 78 -11.45 10.71 17.34
N THR A 79 -11.44 11.85 16.65
CA THR A 79 -11.67 11.90 15.19
C THR A 79 -10.49 11.27 14.43
N ILE A 80 -9.27 11.49 14.91
CA ILE A 80 -8.05 10.85 14.41
C ILE A 80 -7.50 9.96 15.52
N GLY A 81 -7.15 8.73 15.19
CA GLY A 81 -6.55 7.79 16.14
C GLY A 81 -5.83 6.64 15.43
N ILE A 82 -5.57 5.57 16.17
CA ILE A 82 -4.96 4.35 15.62
C ILE A 82 -6.05 3.33 15.33
N LYS A 83 -6.02 2.78 14.12
CA LYS A 83 -6.77 1.59 13.75
C LYS A 83 -5.79 0.46 13.49
N ARG A 84 -6.07 -0.73 14.02
CA ARG A 84 -5.31 -1.95 13.74
C ARG A 84 -5.96 -2.67 12.56
N MET A 85 -5.38 -2.49 11.38
CA MET A 85 -5.89 -3.06 10.12
C MET A 85 -5.73 -4.57 10.15
N GLY A 86 -6.83 -5.30 10.00
CA GLY A 86 -6.84 -6.76 10.06
C GLY A 86 -7.03 -7.36 11.45
N GLU A 87 -7.25 -6.52 12.48
CA GLU A 87 -7.70 -6.98 13.79
C GLU A 87 -9.23 -7.11 13.85
N LEU A 88 -9.71 -8.23 14.39
CA LEU A 88 -11.13 -8.49 14.55
C LEU A 88 -11.73 -7.62 15.65
N ASP A 89 -12.87 -6.99 15.35
CA ASP A 89 -13.75 -6.42 16.36
C ASP A 89 -14.36 -7.57 17.19
N GLU A 90 -14.18 -7.55 18.51
CA GLU A 90 -14.75 -8.56 19.40
C GLU A 90 -16.28 -8.46 19.51
N LYS A 91 -16.85 -7.29 19.24
CA LYS A 91 -18.27 -7.02 19.52
C LYS A 91 -19.22 -7.95 18.74
N PRO A 92 -19.05 -8.19 17.42
CA PRO A 92 -19.86 -9.17 16.69
C PRO A 92 -19.83 -10.57 17.32
N PHE A 93 -18.68 -11.03 17.80
CA PHE A 93 -18.53 -12.34 18.44
C PHE A 93 -19.26 -12.38 19.79
N ARG A 94 -19.08 -11.35 20.62
CA ARG A 94 -19.81 -11.21 21.90
C ARG A 94 -21.32 -11.18 21.69
N ASP A 95 -21.81 -10.39 20.72
CA ASP A 95 -23.23 -10.24 20.41
C ASP A 95 -23.88 -11.57 19.99
N VAL A 96 -23.19 -12.38 19.20
CA VAL A 96 -23.71 -13.69 18.77
C VAL A 96 -23.62 -14.72 19.89
N CYS A 97 -22.53 -14.74 20.67
CA CYS A 97 -22.42 -15.59 21.85
C CYS A 97 -23.54 -15.30 22.87
N LEU A 98 -23.94 -14.04 23.03
CA LEU A 98 -25.06 -13.63 23.90
C LEU A 98 -26.39 -14.27 23.51
N GLN A 99 -26.59 -14.56 22.22
CA GLN A 99 -27.82 -15.17 21.71
C GLN A 99 -27.82 -16.69 21.81
N LYS A 100 -26.63 -17.31 21.82
CA LYS A 100 -26.47 -18.76 21.67
C LYS A 100 -26.02 -19.49 22.94
N LEU A 101 -25.38 -18.80 23.89
CA LEU A 101 -24.70 -19.43 25.02
C LEU A 101 -25.20 -18.92 26.38
N PRO A 102 -25.12 -19.74 27.43
CA PRO A 102 -25.35 -19.29 28.80
C PRO A 102 -24.38 -18.18 29.22
N LYS A 103 -24.84 -17.23 30.03
CA LYS A 103 -24.03 -16.08 30.49
C LYS A 103 -22.72 -16.48 31.19
N ALA A 104 -22.71 -17.63 31.89
CA ALA A 104 -21.53 -18.09 32.63
C ALA A 104 -20.33 -18.43 31.73
N GLU A 105 -20.56 -18.76 30.46
CA GLU A 105 -19.51 -19.17 29.52
C GLU A 105 -19.22 -18.10 28.45
N LEU A 106 -19.95 -16.99 28.50
CA LEU A 106 -19.98 -15.99 27.44
C LEU A 106 -18.64 -15.32 27.19
N ASP A 107 -18.02 -14.80 28.24
CA ASP A 107 -16.79 -14.01 28.13
C ASP A 107 -15.64 -14.88 27.61
N VAL A 108 -15.55 -16.12 28.07
CA VAL A 108 -14.52 -17.06 27.62
C VAL A 108 -14.76 -17.48 26.17
N ASN A 109 -15.98 -17.89 25.82
CA ASN A 109 -16.29 -18.42 24.49
C ASN A 109 -16.19 -17.34 23.40
N SER A 110 -16.64 -16.11 23.66
CA SER A 110 -16.56 -15.02 22.69
C SER A 110 -15.12 -14.61 22.38
N VAL A 111 -14.26 -14.52 23.40
CA VAL A 111 -12.83 -14.22 23.24
C VAL A 111 -12.11 -15.37 22.54
N GLN A 112 -12.42 -16.62 22.89
CA GLN A 112 -11.84 -17.80 22.23
C GLN A 112 -12.22 -17.86 20.75
N LEU A 113 -13.50 -17.61 20.41
CA LEU A 113 -13.97 -17.62 19.04
C LEU A 113 -13.32 -16.50 18.21
N CYS A 114 -13.28 -15.27 18.74
CA CYS A 114 -12.60 -14.16 18.09
C CYS A 114 -11.11 -14.48 17.84
N SER A 115 -10.43 -15.00 18.87
CA SER A 115 -9.01 -15.38 18.77
C SER A 115 -8.76 -16.50 17.75
N LEU A 116 -9.63 -17.52 17.74
CA LEU A 116 -9.55 -18.62 16.77
C LEU A 116 -9.59 -18.09 15.34
N TRP A 117 -10.55 -17.20 15.04
CA TRP A 117 -10.67 -16.62 13.70
C TRP A 117 -9.53 -15.65 13.39
N GLN A 118 -9.01 -14.92 14.37
CA GLN A 118 -7.83 -14.08 14.18
C GLN A 118 -6.62 -14.91 13.76
N GLU A 119 -6.42 -16.09 14.37
CA GLU A 119 -5.35 -17.03 13.98
C GLU A 119 -5.62 -17.69 12.63
N GLN A 120 -6.87 -17.98 12.28
CA GLN A 120 -7.19 -18.42 10.91
C GLN A 120 -6.81 -17.34 9.89
N ILE A 121 -7.15 -16.07 10.12
CA ILE A 121 -6.80 -14.95 9.24
C ILE A 121 -5.28 -14.83 9.07
N LYS A 122 -4.50 -15.07 10.13
CA LYS A 122 -3.03 -15.02 10.06
C LYS A 122 -2.43 -16.21 9.30
N ASN A 123 -3.16 -17.33 9.18
CA ASN A 123 -2.66 -18.53 8.54
C ASN A 123 -2.45 -18.30 7.03
N SER A 124 -1.21 -18.33 6.56
CA SER A 124 -0.86 -18.16 5.15
C SER A 124 -1.37 -19.27 4.24
N GLU A 125 -1.64 -20.46 4.78
CA GLU A 125 -2.20 -21.58 4.02
C GLU A 125 -3.69 -21.40 3.69
N TRP A 126 -4.39 -20.46 4.35
CA TRP A 126 -5.79 -20.18 4.08
C TRP A 126 -5.97 -18.83 3.40
N HIS A 127 -6.11 -18.85 2.07
CA HIS A 127 -6.24 -17.65 1.24
C HIS A 127 -7.59 -17.62 0.50
N PRO A 128 -8.69 -17.22 1.18
CA PRO A 128 -10.05 -17.29 0.63
C PRO A 128 -10.34 -16.13 -0.36
N PHE A 129 -9.47 -15.96 -1.35
CA PHE A 129 -9.58 -14.91 -2.37
C PHE A 129 -9.68 -15.49 -3.77
N LYS A 130 -10.43 -14.81 -4.62
CA LYS A 130 -10.49 -15.07 -6.06
C LYS A 130 -10.04 -13.81 -6.81
N ILE A 131 -9.51 -14.01 -8.01
CA ILE A 131 -9.09 -12.91 -8.87
C ILE A 131 -10.27 -12.50 -9.75
N ARG A 132 -10.63 -11.22 -9.69
CA ARG A 132 -11.52 -10.59 -10.65
C ARG A 132 -10.70 -9.72 -11.59
N SER A 133 -10.89 -9.90 -12.89
CA SER A 133 -10.37 -8.96 -13.89
C SER A 133 -11.21 -7.69 -13.85
N ALA A 134 -10.60 -6.57 -13.49
CA ALA A 134 -11.17 -5.25 -13.74
C ALA A 134 -10.74 -4.78 -15.15
N ASP A 135 -11.55 -3.90 -15.76
CA ASP A 135 -11.26 -3.33 -17.08
C ASP A 135 -9.86 -2.68 -17.08
N GLY A 136 -9.00 -3.09 -18.01
CA GLY A 136 -7.64 -2.54 -18.17
C GLY A 136 -6.50 -3.32 -17.50
N ASN A 137 -6.60 -4.65 -17.37
CA ASN A 137 -5.54 -5.55 -16.83
C ASN A 137 -5.22 -5.39 -15.33
N LEU A 138 -6.11 -4.78 -14.55
CA LEU A 138 -5.98 -4.76 -13.10
C LEU A 138 -6.66 -6.00 -12.51
N HIS A 139 -5.87 -6.89 -11.92
CA HIS A 139 -6.36 -8.03 -11.15
C HIS A 139 -6.67 -7.58 -9.72
N VAL A 140 -7.94 -7.56 -9.35
CA VAL A 140 -8.38 -7.25 -7.98
C VAL A 140 -8.68 -8.57 -7.28
N GLN A 141 -8.10 -8.76 -6.09
CA GLN A 141 -8.44 -9.88 -5.22
C GLN A 141 -9.70 -9.54 -4.44
N GLU A 142 -10.70 -10.40 -4.52
CA GLU A 142 -11.94 -10.30 -3.76
C GLU A 142 -12.20 -11.57 -2.97
N ILE A 143 -13.03 -11.48 -1.93
CA ILE A 143 -13.38 -12.64 -1.11
C ILE A 143 -14.06 -13.70 -1.98
N ASN A 144 -13.60 -14.94 -1.84
CA ASN A 144 -14.26 -16.09 -2.43
C ASN A 144 -15.43 -16.51 -1.53
N GLU A 145 -16.64 -16.08 -1.89
CA GLU A 145 -17.88 -16.42 -1.18
C GLU A 145 -18.17 -17.94 -1.14
N ASN A 146 -17.53 -18.73 -2.01
CA ASN A 146 -17.64 -20.19 -2.04
C ASN A 146 -16.62 -20.91 -1.12
N ASP A 147 -15.82 -20.17 -0.35
CA ASP A 147 -14.88 -20.77 0.61
C ASP A 147 -15.63 -21.53 1.71
N GLU A 148 -15.28 -22.80 1.91
CA GLU A 148 -15.98 -23.69 2.84
C GLU A 148 -15.96 -23.17 4.29
N LYS A 149 -14.83 -22.61 4.74
CA LYS A 149 -14.70 -22.08 6.10
C LYS A 149 -15.57 -20.84 6.29
N LEU A 150 -15.58 -19.93 5.32
CA LEU A 150 -16.43 -18.74 5.35
C LEU A 150 -17.92 -19.07 5.29
N ILE A 151 -18.32 -20.06 4.47
CA ILE A 151 -19.70 -20.56 4.42
C ILE A 151 -20.11 -21.11 5.79
N ASN A 152 -19.29 -21.98 6.37
CA ASN A 152 -19.57 -22.57 7.68
C ASN A 152 -19.62 -21.51 8.78
N LEU A 153 -18.72 -20.52 8.77
CA LEU A 153 -18.73 -19.40 9.69
C LEU A 153 -20.06 -18.63 9.65
N LYS A 154 -20.52 -18.29 8.45
CA LYS A 154 -21.77 -17.56 8.25
C LYS A 154 -22.98 -18.37 8.70
N HIS A 155 -22.98 -19.68 8.44
CA HIS A 155 -24.05 -20.57 8.89
C HIS A 155 -24.08 -20.73 10.42
N GLU A 156 -22.92 -20.95 11.05
CA GLU A 156 -22.82 -21.21 12.48
C GLU A 156 -22.95 -19.95 13.35
N TRP A 157 -22.36 -18.82 12.92
CA TRP A 157 -22.23 -17.62 13.74
C TRP A 157 -22.91 -16.38 13.14
N GLY A 158 -23.47 -16.50 11.93
CA GLY A 158 -24.30 -15.46 11.32
C GLY A 158 -23.52 -14.35 10.61
N GLU A 159 -24.28 -13.46 9.97
CA GLU A 159 -23.77 -12.43 9.06
C GLU A 159 -22.76 -11.49 9.72
N LYS A 160 -23.03 -11.03 10.94
CA LYS A 160 -22.17 -10.03 11.60
C LYS A 160 -20.75 -10.53 11.85
N VAL A 161 -20.60 -11.81 12.18
CA VAL A 161 -19.28 -12.44 12.40
C VAL A 161 -18.59 -12.66 11.06
N TYR A 162 -19.33 -13.13 10.05
CA TYR A 162 -18.82 -13.24 8.68
C TYR A 162 -18.31 -11.90 8.15
N ASP A 163 -19.07 -10.81 8.32
CA ASP A 163 -18.68 -9.45 7.90
C ASP A 163 -17.43 -8.95 8.63
N ALA A 164 -17.29 -9.28 9.92
CA ALA A 164 -16.10 -8.94 10.70
C ALA A 164 -14.86 -9.66 10.16
N VAL A 165 -14.96 -10.96 9.90
CA VAL A 165 -13.86 -11.78 9.39
C VAL A 165 -13.46 -11.40 7.97
N THR A 166 -14.42 -11.22 7.07
CA THR A 166 -14.15 -10.83 5.68
C THR A 166 -13.56 -9.43 5.57
N ARG A 167 -14.02 -8.47 6.40
CA ARG A 167 -13.40 -7.14 6.49
C ARG A 167 -11.95 -7.24 6.96
N ALA A 168 -11.69 -7.99 8.02
CA ALA A 168 -10.32 -8.17 8.51
C ALA A 168 -9.42 -8.88 7.48
N LEU A 169 -9.93 -9.86 6.74
CA LEU A 169 -9.20 -10.49 5.61
C LEU A 169 -8.82 -9.48 4.53
N LEU A 170 -9.76 -8.62 4.11
CA LEU A 170 -9.52 -7.57 3.12
C LEU A 170 -8.46 -6.57 3.63
N GLU A 171 -8.57 -6.13 4.87
CA GLU A 171 -7.60 -5.21 5.49
C GLU A 171 -6.20 -5.84 5.58
N VAL A 172 -6.09 -7.11 5.97
CA VAL A 172 -4.80 -7.82 5.95
C VAL A 172 -4.22 -7.88 4.54
N ASN A 173 -5.04 -8.18 3.53
CA ASN A 173 -4.59 -8.28 2.15
C ASN A 173 -4.17 -6.91 1.56
N GLU A 174 -4.79 -5.82 1.98
CA GLU A 174 -4.44 -4.47 1.54
C GLU A 174 -3.18 -3.94 2.24
N TYR A 175 -3.07 -4.13 3.56
CA TYR A 175 -2.04 -3.47 4.37
C TYR A 175 -0.83 -4.36 4.70
N ASN A 176 -0.98 -5.69 4.68
CA ASN A 176 0.09 -6.61 5.04
C ASN A 176 -0.11 -8.01 4.41
N ALA A 177 -0.29 -8.08 3.08
CA ALA A 177 -0.59 -9.33 2.38
C ALA A 177 0.40 -10.45 2.67
N SER A 178 1.70 -10.13 2.73
CA SER A 178 2.77 -11.11 2.97
C SER A 178 2.91 -11.50 4.44
N GLY A 179 2.80 -10.54 5.35
CA GLY A 179 2.99 -10.78 6.79
C GLY A 179 1.76 -11.35 7.48
N ARG A 180 0.57 -11.06 6.97
CA ARG A 180 -0.73 -11.59 7.44
C ARG A 180 -1.10 -11.22 8.89
N TYR A 181 -0.35 -10.31 9.54
CA TYR A 181 -0.63 -9.82 10.88
C TYR A 181 -1.21 -8.40 10.84
N ALA A 182 -1.97 -8.04 11.89
CA ALA A 182 -2.57 -6.72 11.99
C ALA A 182 -1.52 -5.62 12.15
N VAL A 183 -1.68 -4.52 11.40
CA VAL A 183 -0.76 -3.37 11.41
C VAL A 183 -1.48 -2.11 11.88
N SER A 184 -0.80 -1.32 12.71
CA SER A 184 -1.33 -0.03 13.19
C SER A 184 -1.24 1.01 12.08
N GLU A 185 -2.32 1.76 11.88
CA GLU A 185 -2.42 2.83 10.90
C GLU A 185 -3.07 4.08 11.51
N LEU A 186 -2.60 5.25 11.09
CA LEU A 186 -3.27 6.52 11.40
C LEU A 186 -4.62 6.54 10.67
N TRP A 187 -5.70 6.71 11.41
CA TRP A 187 -7.05 6.57 10.88
C TRP A 187 -7.91 7.78 11.20
N ASN A 188 -8.64 8.25 10.19
CA ASN A 188 -9.70 9.23 10.35
C ASN A 188 -11.02 8.49 10.50
N PHE A 189 -11.50 8.35 11.75
CA PHE A 189 -12.73 7.63 12.07
C PHE A 189 -13.99 8.36 11.60
N LYS A 190 -13.91 9.65 11.28
CA LYS A 190 -15.04 10.40 10.72
C LYS A 190 -15.18 10.18 9.22
N GLU A 191 -14.06 10.05 8.50
CA GLU A 191 -14.04 9.88 7.05
C GLU A 191 -13.81 8.42 6.61
N GLU A 192 -13.65 7.50 7.56
CA GLU A 192 -13.45 6.07 7.34
C GLU A 192 -12.30 5.76 6.37
N ARG A 193 -11.19 6.48 6.51
CA ARG A 193 -9.98 6.31 5.69
C ARG A 193 -8.70 6.54 6.47
N LYS A 194 -7.57 6.15 5.87
CA LYS A 194 -6.24 6.51 6.36
C LYS A 194 -6.11 8.02 6.52
N ALA A 195 -5.63 8.44 7.69
CA ALA A 195 -5.32 9.83 7.98
C ALA A 195 -3.90 10.15 7.50
N SER A 196 -3.72 11.34 6.94
CA SER A 196 -2.41 11.87 6.60
C SER A 196 -1.65 12.32 7.86
N LEU A 197 -0.32 12.39 7.75
CA LEU A 197 0.53 12.97 8.81
C LEU A 197 0.10 14.39 9.17
N ARG A 198 -0.29 15.17 8.17
CA ARG A 198 -0.78 16.53 8.36
C ARG A 198 -2.05 16.55 9.22
N GLU A 199 -3.04 15.72 8.91
CA GLU A 199 -4.28 15.62 9.69
C GLU A 199 -4.00 15.21 11.14
N ALA A 200 -3.09 14.25 11.35
CA ALA A 200 -2.69 13.80 12.67
C ALA A 200 -2.01 14.93 13.49
N ILE A 201 -1.08 15.67 12.88
CA ILE A 201 -0.39 16.80 13.51
C ILE A 201 -1.38 17.92 13.85
N GLU A 202 -2.23 18.31 12.90
CA GLU A 202 -3.25 19.35 13.09
C GLU A 202 -4.21 18.95 14.24
N TYR A 203 -4.59 17.69 14.31
CA TYR A 203 -5.40 17.14 15.38
C TYR A 203 -4.69 17.26 16.74
N ILE A 204 -3.44 16.82 16.87
CA ILE A 204 -2.66 16.93 18.12
C ILE A 204 -2.54 18.39 18.56
N LEU A 205 -2.17 19.30 17.65
CA LEU A 205 -2.02 20.72 17.96
C LEU A 205 -3.32 21.34 18.49
N LYS A 206 -4.47 20.92 17.93
CA LYS A 206 -5.78 21.33 18.41
C LYS A 206 -6.05 20.83 19.82
N GLN A 207 -5.78 19.55 20.12
CA GLN A 207 -5.96 18.98 21.47
C GLN A 207 -5.06 19.64 22.51
N LEU A 208 -3.81 19.94 22.17
CA LEU A 208 -2.89 20.63 23.08
C LEU A 208 -3.39 22.05 23.43
N LYS A 209 -3.94 22.78 22.45
CA LYS A 209 -4.52 24.11 22.66
C LYS A 209 -5.75 24.06 23.57
N THR A 210 -6.64 23.08 23.40
CA THR A 210 -7.83 22.94 24.25
C THR A 210 -7.44 22.54 25.68
N HIS A 211 -6.48 21.65 25.87
CA HIS A 211 -5.99 21.28 27.19
C HIS A 211 -5.35 22.46 27.95
N LYS A 212 -4.57 23.31 27.28
CA LYS A 212 -3.99 24.51 27.91
C LYS A 212 -5.05 25.49 28.41
N ARG A 213 -6.12 25.70 27.64
CA ARG A 213 -7.23 26.60 28.02
C ARG A 213 -8.05 26.10 29.21
N ARG A 214 -8.10 24.78 29.44
CA ARG A 214 -8.82 24.20 30.59
C ARG A 214 -8.04 24.25 31.91
N ARG A 215 -6.73 24.51 31.85
CA ARG A 215 -5.84 24.61 33.03
C ARG A 215 -5.58 26.04 33.48
N SER A 216 -6.01 27.03 32.68
CA SER A 216 -6.04 28.46 33.04
C SER A 216 -7.43 28.84 33.53
#